data_AF-A0A349Q8E4-F1
#
_entry.id   AF-A0A349Q8E4-F1
#
_cell.length_a   1.000
_cell.length_b   1.000
_cell.length_c   1.000
_cell.angle_alpha   90.00
_cell.angle_beta   90.00
_cell.angle_gamma   90.00
#
_symmetry.space_group_name_H-M   'P 1'
#
loop_
_entity.id
_entity.type
_entity.pdbx_description
1 polymer ?
#
loop_
_entity_poly.entity_id
_entity_poly.type
_entity_poly.pdbx_seq_one_letter_code
_entity_poly.pdbx_strand_id
1 'polypeptide(L)'
;MLAVAMAYKLGVEMPFILNAIENLEPVAHRQQLIKGNGVNVIDDSFNSNPDGAKFALMTLAMFNTRKVVVTPGLVELGSREVEENRLLGKRIADVADVVLLIGNERTEPILRALKESEFGGEIKRYDSLAACEKDFVNTLKLGDTLLILNDLPDIYDDLK
;
A
#
# COMPACT_ATOMS: atom_id res chain seq x y z
N MET A 1 7.68 2.04 -21.97
CA MET A 1 7.93 2.37 -23.39
C MET A 1 9.19 3.19 -23.63
N LEU A 2 9.49 4.25 -22.85
CA LEU A 2 10.73 5.03 -23.01
C LEU A 2 12.02 4.19 -22.96
N ALA A 3 12.12 3.26 -22.01
CA ALA A 3 13.27 2.35 -21.89
C ALA A 3 13.45 1.46 -23.15
N VAL A 4 12.36 0.97 -23.73
CA VAL A 4 12.36 0.18 -24.98
C VAL A 4 12.87 1.01 -26.15
N ALA A 5 12.35 2.23 -26.30
CA ALA A 5 12.78 3.14 -27.37
C ALA A 5 14.27 3.51 -27.26
N MET A 6 14.76 3.72 -26.05
CA MET A 6 16.18 3.98 -25.79
C MET A 6 17.06 2.76 -26.08
N ALA A 7 16.70 1.57 -25.60
CA ALA A 7 17.44 0.34 -25.85
C ALA A 7 17.54 0.03 -27.35
N TYR A 8 16.43 0.19 -28.09
CA TYR A 8 16.42 0.04 -29.54
C TYR A 8 17.33 1.06 -30.23
N LYS A 9 17.28 2.33 -29.82
CA LYS A 9 18.13 3.40 -30.38
C LYS A 9 19.63 3.19 -30.09
N LEU A 10 19.96 2.50 -29.00
CA LEU A 10 21.33 2.10 -28.64
C LEU A 10 21.78 0.81 -29.36
N GLY A 11 20.95 0.22 -30.22
CA GLY A 11 21.30 -0.92 -31.05
C GLY A 11 21.05 -2.28 -30.39
N VAL A 12 20.30 -2.36 -29.30
CA VAL A 12 19.88 -3.64 -28.73
C VAL A 12 18.83 -4.26 -29.64
N GLU A 13 19.05 -5.50 -30.10
CA GLU A 13 18.11 -6.17 -30.98
C GLU A 13 16.80 -6.50 -30.27
N MET A 14 15.70 -6.45 -31.03
CA MET A 14 14.35 -6.60 -30.49
C MET A 14 14.11 -7.92 -29.74
N PRO A 15 14.66 -9.09 -30.15
CA PRO A 15 14.51 -10.33 -29.38
C PRO A 15 15.04 -10.23 -27.94
N PHE A 16 16.15 -9.52 -27.72
CA PHE A 16 16.70 -9.32 -26.38
C PHE A 16 15.84 -8.38 -25.54
N ILE A 17 15.26 -7.34 -26.15
CA ILE A 17 14.36 -6.41 -25.46
C ILE A 17 13.08 -7.14 -25.04
N LEU A 18 12.49 -7.95 -25.91
CA LEU A 18 11.30 -8.75 -25.60
C LEU A 18 11.57 -9.73 -24.47
N ASN A 19 12.67 -10.49 -24.56
CA ASN A 19 13.07 -11.42 -23.51
C ASN A 19 13.33 -10.71 -22.16
N ALA A 20 13.93 -9.52 -22.17
CA ALA A 20 14.16 -8.75 -20.95
C ALA A 20 12.85 -8.25 -20.31
N ILE A 21 11.84 -7.88 -21.12
CA ILE A 21 10.52 -7.48 -20.62
C ILE A 21 9.76 -8.67 -20.04
N GLU A 22 9.81 -9.82 -20.72
CA GLU A 22 9.14 -11.05 -20.24
C GLU A 22 9.70 -11.54 -18.90
N ASN A 23 11.00 -11.34 -18.68
CA ASN A 23 11.70 -11.76 -17.47
C ASN A 23 11.94 -10.61 -16.49
N LEU A 24 11.23 -9.49 -16.63
CA LEU A 24 11.42 -8.34 -15.76
C LEU A 24 10.97 -8.69 -14.33
N GLU A 25 11.91 -8.75 -13.40
CA GLU A 25 11.59 -8.97 -12.00
C GLU A 25 11.07 -7.67 -11.36
N PRO A 26 10.01 -7.74 -10.52
CA PRO A 26 9.61 -6.60 -9.71
C PRO A 26 10.78 -6.13 -8.86
N VAL A 27 11.00 -4.82 -8.79
CA VAL A 27 11.92 -4.25 -7.80
C VAL A 27 11.35 -4.56 -6.42
N ALA A 28 12.18 -5.03 -5.50
CA ALA A 28 11.76 -5.29 -4.11
C ALA A 28 10.98 -4.09 -3.54
N HIS A 29 9.87 -4.37 -2.86
CA HIS A 29 8.97 -3.36 -2.26
C HIS A 29 8.27 -2.40 -3.25
N ARG A 30 8.23 -2.74 -4.55
CA ARG A 30 7.46 -2.01 -5.57
C ARG A 30 6.42 -2.93 -6.22
N GLN A 31 5.25 -3.03 -5.61
CA GLN A 31 4.14 -3.89 -6.03
C GLN A 31 4.52 -5.38 -6.12
N GLN A 32 5.32 -5.84 -5.15
CA GLN A 32 5.72 -7.24 -5.10
C GLN A 32 4.58 -8.08 -4.53
N LEU A 33 4.16 -9.13 -5.27
CA LEU A 33 3.26 -10.16 -4.76
C LEU A 33 4.06 -11.24 -4.04
N ILE A 34 4.00 -11.26 -2.71
CA ILE A 34 4.62 -12.32 -1.91
C ILE A 34 3.51 -13.30 -1.51
N LYS A 35 3.66 -14.57 -1.91
CA LYS A 35 2.81 -15.67 -1.44
C LYS A 35 3.48 -16.31 -0.23
N GLY A 36 3.04 -15.94 0.97
CA GLY A 36 3.51 -16.51 2.23
C GLY A 36 2.34 -16.98 3.07
N ASN A 37 2.40 -18.22 3.59
CA ASN A 37 1.41 -18.78 4.52
C ASN A 37 -0.07 -18.67 4.08
N GLY A 38 -0.32 -18.63 2.77
CA GLY A 38 -1.66 -18.57 2.18
C GLY A 38 -2.34 -17.19 2.23
N VAL A 39 -1.59 -16.12 2.49
CA VAL A 39 -2.00 -14.72 2.29
C VAL A 39 -1.28 -14.17 1.06
N ASN A 40 -1.97 -13.36 0.26
CA ASN A 40 -1.35 -12.57 -0.80
C ASN A 40 -0.89 -11.24 -0.20
N VAL A 41 0.40 -10.90 -0.32
CA VAL A 41 0.91 -9.59 0.14
C VAL A 41 1.24 -8.75 -1.07
N ILE A 42 0.66 -7.55 -1.16
CA ILE A 42 1.04 -6.48 -2.08
C ILE A 42 1.88 -5.51 -1.26
N ASP A 43 3.17 -5.46 -1.55
CA ASP A 43 4.09 -4.53 -0.88
C ASP A 43 4.29 -3.26 -1.72
N ASP A 44 3.70 -2.14 -1.27
CA ASP A 44 3.87 -0.78 -1.80
C ASP A 44 4.40 0.17 -0.71
N SER A 45 5.25 -0.37 0.18
CA SER A 45 5.78 0.34 1.34
C SER A 45 6.73 1.49 0.95
N PHE A 46 7.34 1.44 -0.23
CA PHE A 46 8.27 2.48 -0.70
C PHE A 46 7.59 3.79 -1.16
N ASN A 47 6.28 3.79 -1.45
CA ASN A 47 5.65 4.86 -2.22
C ASN A 47 4.68 5.72 -1.42
N SER A 48 5.15 6.83 -0.86
CA SER A 48 4.35 7.69 0.05
C SER A 48 3.57 8.83 -0.63
N ASN A 49 3.37 8.81 -1.95
CA ASN A 49 2.63 9.86 -2.66
C ASN A 49 1.17 9.49 -2.98
N PRO A 50 0.26 10.49 -3.13
CA PRO A 50 -1.17 10.23 -3.31
C PRO A 50 -1.55 9.42 -4.56
N ASP A 51 -0.79 9.55 -5.65
CA ASP A 51 -1.04 8.82 -6.90
C ASP A 51 -0.62 7.36 -6.78
N GLY A 52 0.53 7.11 -6.16
CA GLY A 52 1.01 5.79 -5.79
C GLY A 52 -0.02 5.01 -4.99
N ALA A 53 -0.48 5.62 -3.90
CA ALA A 53 -1.49 5.02 -3.03
C ALA A 53 -2.80 4.72 -3.76
N LYS A 54 -3.21 5.59 -4.70
CA LYS A 54 -4.37 5.34 -5.56
C LYS A 54 -4.17 4.08 -6.41
N PHE A 55 -3.03 3.95 -7.08
CA PHE A 55 -2.76 2.79 -7.94
C PHE A 55 -2.64 1.50 -7.13
N ALA A 56 -2.03 1.54 -5.94
CA ALA A 56 -1.97 0.40 -5.04
C ALA A 56 -3.37 -0.09 -4.62
N LEU A 57 -4.27 0.83 -4.26
CA LEU A 57 -5.67 0.48 -3.95
C LEU A 57 -6.42 -0.06 -5.18
N MET A 58 -6.17 0.49 -6.38
CA MET A 58 -6.74 -0.06 -7.60
C MET A 58 -6.27 -1.49 -7.86
N THR A 59 -4.99 -1.80 -7.61
CA THR A 59 -4.46 -3.17 -7.68
C THR A 59 -5.13 -4.07 -6.67
N LEU A 60 -5.26 -3.65 -5.41
CA LEU A 60 -5.96 -4.41 -4.36
C LEU A 60 -7.43 -4.70 -4.74
N ALA A 61 -8.11 -3.73 -5.37
CA ALA A 61 -9.50 -3.89 -5.80
C ALA A 61 -9.71 -5.01 -6.83
N MET A 62 -8.66 -5.41 -7.58
CA MET A 62 -8.74 -6.51 -8.57
C MET A 62 -8.82 -7.90 -7.93
N PHE A 63 -8.53 -8.02 -6.63
CA PHE A 63 -8.58 -9.30 -5.93
C PHE A 63 -10.01 -9.61 -5.46
N ASN A 64 -10.48 -10.84 -5.71
CA ASN A 64 -11.76 -11.35 -5.21
C ASN A 64 -11.56 -12.09 -3.87
N THR A 65 -10.91 -11.43 -2.92
CA THR A 65 -10.57 -11.94 -1.59
C THR A 65 -10.98 -10.90 -0.54
N ARG A 66 -10.86 -11.25 0.75
CA ARG A 66 -10.94 -10.26 1.82
C ARG A 66 -9.69 -9.37 1.77
N LYS A 67 -9.90 -8.07 1.64
CA LYS A 67 -8.86 -7.06 1.42
C LYS A 67 -8.50 -6.38 2.73
N VAL A 68 -7.23 -6.43 3.07
CA VAL A 68 -6.68 -5.81 4.28
C VAL A 68 -5.72 -4.72 3.87
N VAL A 69 -5.87 -3.51 4.40
CA VAL A 69 -4.95 -2.40 4.18
C VAL A 69 -4.25 -2.07 5.48
N VAL A 70 -2.92 -2.06 5.48
CA VAL A 70 -2.12 -1.48 6.57
C VAL A 70 -1.45 -0.21 6.10
N THR A 71 -1.59 0.87 6.86
CA THR A 71 -0.97 2.16 6.50
C THR A 71 -0.72 3.06 7.71
N PRO A 72 0.43 3.75 7.76
CA PRO A 72 0.65 4.89 8.66
C PRO A 72 0.09 6.21 8.11
N GLY A 73 -0.50 6.20 6.91
CA GLY A 73 -0.90 7.39 6.17
C GLY A 73 0.21 7.99 5.30
N LEU A 74 -0.15 9.02 4.55
CA LEU A 74 0.76 9.80 3.72
C LEU A 74 1.47 10.86 4.58
N VAL A 75 2.74 11.11 4.30
CA VAL A 75 3.58 12.09 5.03
C VAL A 75 4.30 13.04 4.07
N GLU A 76 4.91 14.08 4.61
CA GLU A 76 5.77 15.04 3.88
C GLU A 76 5.02 15.83 2.80
N LEU A 77 3.70 15.99 2.95
CA LEU A 77 2.84 16.72 2.02
C LEU A 77 2.55 18.17 2.47
N GLY A 78 3.15 18.59 3.58
CA GLY A 78 2.97 19.93 4.14
C GLY A 78 1.50 20.24 4.44
N SER A 79 1.01 21.39 3.97
CA SER A 79 -0.38 21.82 4.20
C SER A 79 -1.44 20.92 3.57
N ARG A 80 -1.06 20.05 2.63
CA ARG A 80 -1.98 19.13 1.95
C ARG A 80 -2.17 17.81 2.67
N GLU A 81 -1.31 17.48 3.64
CA GLU A 81 -1.25 16.16 4.26
C GLU A 81 -2.59 15.71 4.86
N VAL A 82 -3.26 16.60 5.59
CA VAL A 82 -4.57 16.30 6.21
C VAL A 82 -5.62 15.97 5.16
N GLU A 83 -5.70 16.75 4.08
CA GLU A 83 -6.70 16.54 3.03
C GLU A 83 -6.39 15.30 2.19
N GLU A 84 -5.11 15.04 1.86
CA GLU A 84 -4.72 13.84 1.12
C GLU A 84 -4.95 12.57 1.93
N ASN A 85 -4.69 12.59 3.24
CA ASN A 85 -5.02 11.48 4.13
C ASN A 85 -6.54 11.28 4.28
N ARG A 86 -7.33 12.36 4.28
CA ARG A 86 -8.80 12.25 4.26
C ARG A 86 -9.29 11.62 2.95
N LEU A 87 -8.74 12.02 1.80
CA LEU A 87 -9.04 11.43 0.50
C LEU A 87 -8.61 9.96 0.43
N LEU A 88 -7.45 9.64 1.00
CA LEU A 88 -6.96 8.26 1.11
C LEU A 88 -7.94 7.40 1.91
N GLY A 89 -8.42 7.87 3.06
CA GLY A 89 -9.38 7.13 3.88
C GLY A 89 -10.69 6.82 3.15
N LYS A 90 -11.19 7.74 2.31
CA LYS A 90 -12.36 7.47 1.45
C LYS A 90 -12.08 6.37 0.44
N ARG A 91 -10.93 6.42 -0.24
CA ARG A 91 -10.54 5.39 -1.23
C ARG A 91 -10.33 4.03 -0.57
N ILE A 92 -9.79 3.99 0.65
CA ILE A 92 -9.68 2.76 1.43
C ILE A 92 -11.08 2.21 1.75
N ALA A 93 -12.02 3.08 2.14
CA ALA A 93 -13.39 2.67 2.47
C ALA A 93 -14.10 1.96 1.31
N ASP A 94 -13.82 2.39 0.07
CA ASP A 94 -14.42 1.81 -1.15
C ASP A 94 -13.87 0.42 -1.50
N VAL A 95 -12.71 0.03 -0.95
CA VAL A 95 -11.95 -1.14 -1.41
C VAL A 95 -11.75 -2.19 -0.32
N ALA A 96 -11.42 -1.76 0.89
CA ALA A 96 -10.95 -2.65 1.95
C ALA A 96 -12.11 -3.30 2.73
N ASP A 97 -11.84 -4.45 3.35
CA ASP A 97 -12.71 -5.06 4.36
C ASP A 97 -12.15 -4.83 5.78
N VAL A 98 -10.83 -4.57 5.87
CA VAL A 98 -10.10 -4.34 7.12
C VAL A 98 -9.08 -3.23 6.92
N VAL A 99 -8.98 -2.33 7.89
CA VAL A 99 -7.99 -1.25 7.90
C VAL A 99 -7.18 -1.29 9.19
N LEU A 100 -5.86 -1.35 9.05
CA LEU A 100 -4.89 -1.35 10.12
C LEU A 100 -4.12 -0.02 10.06
N LEU A 101 -4.43 0.89 10.97
CA LEU A 101 -3.85 2.22 11.02
C LEU A 101 -2.66 2.26 11.98
N ILE A 102 -1.52 2.75 11.52
CA ILE A 102 -0.29 2.87 12.33
C ILE A 102 -0.06 4.34 12.72
N GLY A 103 0.17 4.60 14.01
CA GLY A 103 0.36 5.95 14.53
C GLY A 103 -0.98 6.67 14.68
N ASN A 104 -1.48 6.73 15.92
CA ASN A 104 -2.82 7.24 16.21
C ASN A 104 -3.04 8.65 15.68
N GLU A 105 -2.28 9.65 16.11
CA GLU A 105 -2.55 11.05 15.74
C GLU A 105 -2.47 11.29 14.23
N ARG A 106 -1.45 10.73 13.57
CA ARG A 106 -1.21 10.87 12.13
C ARG A 106 -2.33 10.27 11.28
N THR A 107 -2.89 9.14 11.69
CA THR A 107 -3.96 8.45 10.94
C THR A 107 -5.35 8.95 11.28
N GLU A 108 -5.49 9.96 12.15
CA GLU A 108 -6.77 10.54 12.52
C GLU A 108 -7.60 11.05 11.33
N PRO A 109 -7.03 11.73 10.31
CA PRO A 109 -7.79 12.14 9.12
C PRO A 109 -8.34 10.95 8.31
N ILE A 110 -7.58 9.85 8.23
CA ILE A 110 -8.02 8.60 7.57
C ILE A 110 -9.18 7.99 8.36
N LEU A 111 -9.04 7.88 9.69
CA LEU A 111 -10.08 7.33 10.56
C LEU A 111 -11.39 8.10 10.44
N ARG A 112 -11.33 9.43 10.41
CA ARG A 112 -12.51 10.28 10.22
C ARG A 112 -13.17 10.02 8.87
N ALA A 113 -12.39 9.96 7.80
CA ALA A 113 -12.90 9.67 6.47
C ALA A 113 -13.56 8.29 6.36
N LEU A 114 -12.99 7.25 7.00
CA LEU A 114 -13.60 5.92 7.07
C LEU A 114 -14.96 5.96 7.76
N LYS A 115 -15.08 6.69 8.88
CA LYS A 115 -16.36 6.88 9.59
C LYS A 115 -17.37 7.67 8.78
N GLU A 116 -16.95 8.76 8.14
CA GLU A 116 -17.80 9.58 7.26
C GLU A 116 -18.33 8.79 6.05
N SER A 117 -17.56 7.80 5.59
CA SER A 117 -17.92 6.93 4.47
C SER A 117 -18.74 5.70 4.91
N GLU A 118 -19.17 5.67 6.18
CA GLU A 118 -19.93 4.55 6.78
C GLU A 118 -19.23 3.20 6.58
N PHE A 119 -17.90 3.17 6.71
CA PHE A 119 -17.10 1.98 6.49
C PHE A 119 -17.61 0.80 7.34
N GLY A 120 -18.14 -0.23 6.66
CA GLY A 120 -18.74 -1.41 7.30
C GLY A 120 -17.74 -2.49 7.72
N GLY A 121 -16.45 -2.28 7.44
CA GLY A 121 -15.38 -3.22 7.76
C GLY A 121 -14.79 -3.02 9.16
N GLU A 122 -13.73 -3.78 9.44
CA GLU A 122 -13.01 -3.71 10.71
C GLU A 122 -11.92 -2.64 10.66
N ILE A 123 -11.84 -1.78 11.68
CA ILE A 123 -10.78 -0.78 11.82
C ILE A 123 -10.01 -1.05 13.11
N LYS A 124 -8.69 -1.23 13.00
CA LYS A 124 -7.77 -1.36 14.14
C LYS A 124 -6.71 -0.26 14.07
N ARG A 125 -6.28 0.22 15.24
CA ARG A 125 -5.18 1.19 15.37
C ARG A 125 -4.04 0.58 16.18
N TYR A 126 -2.82 0.94 15.80
CA TYR A 126 -1.60 0.48 16.42
C TYR A 126 -0.66 1.66 16.62
N ASP A 127 0.15 1.62 17.67
CA ASP A 127 1.14 2.67 17.93
C ASP A 127 2.36 2.56 17.01
N SER A 128 2.67 1.35 16.51
CA SER A 128 3.79 1.11 15.59
C SER A 128 3.52 -0.07 14.65
N LEU A 129 4.30 -0.17 13.57
CA LEU A 129 4.24 -1.30 12.63
C LEU A 129 4.51 -2.62 13.34
N ALA A 130 5.53 -2.68 14.21
CA ALA A 130 5.85 -3.87 14.98
C ALA A 130 4.71 -4.35 15.90
N ALA A 131 3.89 -3.44 16.43
CA ALA A 131 2.69 -3.81 17.19
C ALA A 131 1.60 -4.39 16.28
N CYS A 132 1.45 -3.84 15.07
CA CYS A 132 0.54 -4.33 14.06
C CYS A 132 0.92 -5.74 13.58
N GLU A 133 2.20 -5.97 13.28
CA GLU A 133 2.72 -7.26 12.82
C GLU A 133 2.48 -8.40 13.83
N LYS A 134 2.62 -8.12 15.12
CA LYS A 134 2.33 -9.09 16.19
C LYS A 134 0.85 -9.52 16.21
N ASP A 135 -0.06 -8.66 15.75
CA ASP A 135 -1.49 -8.94 15.70
C ASP A 135 -1.95 -9.52 14.36
N PHE A 136 -1.06 -9.71 13.38
CA PHE A 136 -1.40 -10.34 12.10
C PHE A 136 -2.00 -11.73 12.28
N VAL A 137 -1.53 -12.51 13.27
CA VAL A 137 -2.05 -13.84 13.58
C VAL A 137 -3.54 -13.83 13.97
N ASN A 138 -4.03 -12.74 14.57
CA ASN A 138 -5.44 -12.61 14.97
C ASN A 138 -6.29 -11.89 13.92
N THR A 139 -5.65 -11.24 12.94
CA THR A 139 -6.32 -10.31 12.02
C THR A 139 -6.41 -10.87 10.60
N LEU A 140 -5.32 -11.45 10.11
CA LEU A 140 -5.23 -12.02 8.77
C LEU A 140 -5.83 -13.43 8.77
N LYS A 141 -6.55 -13.75 7.70
CA LYS A 141 -7.10 -15.07 7.45
C LYS A 141 -6.46 -15.68 6.20
N LEU A 142 -6.50 -17.00 6.11
CA LEU A 142 -6.08 -17.72 4.92
C LEU A 142 -6.89 -17.23 3.70
N GLY A 143 -6.21 -16.84 2.63
CA GLY A 143 -6.81 -16.30 1.42
C GLY A 143 -6.94 -14.78 1.38
N ASP A 144 -6.63 -14.07 2.48
CA ASP A 144 -6.65 -12.61 2.50
C ASP A 144 -5.64 -12.03 1.50
N THR A 145 -5.91 -10.80 1.07
CA THR A 145 -4.94 -9.98 0.34
C THR A 145 -4.61 -8.75 1.16
N LEU A 146 -3.38 -8.72 1.69
CA LEU A 146 -2.84 -7.62 2.47
C LEU A 146 -2.11 -6.64 1.54
N LEU A 147 -2.50 -5.38 1.59
CA LEU A 147 -1.75 -4.28 1.01
C LEU A 147 -1.00 -3.56 2.13
N ILE A 148 0.33 -3.55 2.04
CA ILE A 148 1.20 -2.69 2.85
C ILE A 148 1.34 -1.38 2.09
N LEU A 149 0.67 -0.34 2.58
CA LEU A 149 0.53 0.93 1.90
C LEU A 149 1.26 2.02 2.66
N ASN A 150 2.38 2.50 2.09
CA ASN A 150 3.34 3.38 2.74
C ASN A 150 4.03 2.69 3.94
N ASP A 151 5.35 2.60 3.92
CA ASP A 151 6.15 2.36 5.11
C ASP A 151 6.57 3.70 5.70
N LEU A 152 6.77 3.73 7.00
CA LEU A 152 7.57 4.78 7.61
C LEU A 152 8.65 4.10 8.45
N PRO A 153 9.93 4.42 8.22
CA PRO A 153 10.98 4.01 9.14
C PRO A 153 10.64 4.50 10.55
N ASP A 154 10.99 3.71 11.58
CA ASP A 154 10.77 4.04 13.00
C ASP A 154 11.28 5.44 13.42
N ILE A 155 12.15 6.06 12.62
CA ILE A 155 12.68 7.43 12.79
C ILE A 155 11.57 8.49 12.88
N TYR A 156 10.39 8.24 12.30
CA TYR A 156 9.27 9.19 12.34
C TYR A 156 8.41 9.09 13.61
N ASP A 157 8.67 8.12 14.51
CA ASP A 157 7.97 8.03 15.80
C ASP A 157 8.57 9.00 16.86
N ASP A 158 9.74 9.57 16.57
CA ASP A 158 10.49 10.45 17.47
C ASP A 158 10.29 11.96 17.20
N LEU A 159 9.57 12.34 16.15
CA LEU A 159 9.20 13.74 15.88
C LEU A 159 7.96 14.11 16.70
N LYS A 160 8.13 14.20 18.02
CA LYS A 160 7.18 14.79 18.98
C LYS A 160 7.45 16.27 19.20
#